data_AF-A0A3B5MQ14-F1
#
_entry.id   AF-A0A3B5MQ14-F1
#
_cell.length_a   1.000
_cell.length_b   1.000
_cell.length_c   1.000
_cell.angle_alpha   90.00
_cell.angle_beta   90.00
_cell.angle_gamma   90.00
#
_symmetry.space_group_name_H-M   'P 1'
#
loop_
_entity.id
_entity.type
_entity.pdbx_description
1 polymer ?
#
loop_
_entity_poly.entity_id
_entity_poly.type
_entity_poly.pdbx_seq_one_letter_code
_entity_poly.pdbx_strand_id
1 'polypeptide(L)'
;MSDAMAVLPKLSTGLDVNVRFTGVTDFEYTPECIVFDLLNIPLYHGWLVDPQSPETVAAVGKLSYNQLVEKIIDCKHSADSSRVSEGLVSEQFLESTATQLSYHGLCELNTTAKEGEISVFFRNNHFSTMIKHKGHLYLLVTDQGFLQEESMVWESLHNVEGDGNFCNSDFRLSHAPERSPAAAHLPPSSQEQQRQIDQDYLVAVSLQQQQEGPPGPLSDLELARQLQQEEYQQQQQFQQQQQQGSQQARRREKESDCVIL
;
A
#
# COMPACT_ATOMS: atom_id res chain seq x y z
N MET A 1 -12.40 37.62 0.12
CA MET A 1 -11.31 37.63 -0.90
C MET A 1 -9.93 37.70 -0.23
N SER A 2 -9.71 38.52 0.80
CA SER A 2 -8.46 38.54 1.58
C SER A 2 -8.13 37.19 2.23
N ASP A 3 -9.12 36.50 2.80
CA ASP A 3 -8.89 35.25 3.53
C ASP A 3 -8.49 34.10 2.61
N ALA A 4 -9.07 34.01 1.42
CA ALA A 4 -8.68 33.02 0.40
C ALA A 4 -7.22 33.20 -0.05
N MET A 5 -6.78 34.46 -0.26
CA MET A 5 -5.40 34.76 -0.64
C MET A 5 -4.39 34.41 0.47
N ALA A 6 -4.81 34.45 1.74
CA ALA A 6 -3.99 34.04 2.86
C ALA A 6 -3.85 32.50 2.97
N VAL A 7 -4.83 31.75 2.42
CA VAL A 7 -4.86 30.28 2.42
C VAL A 7 -4.09 29.68 1.24
N LEU A 8 -3.98 30.37 0.10
CA LEU A 8 -3.32 29.84 -1.10
C LEU A 8 -1.92 29.23 -0.85
N PRO A 9 -1.03 29.84 -0.04
CA PRO A 9 0.26 29.22 0.28
C PRO A 9 0.13 27.90 1.03
N LYS A 10 -0.93 27.70 1.84
CA LYS A 10 -1.16 26.46 2.58
C LYS A 10 -1.54 25.29 1.68
N LEU A 11 -2.15 25.56 0.51
CA LEU A 11 -2.49 24.51 -0.45
C LEU A 11 -1.27 23.70 -0.94
N SER A 12 -0.06 24.28 -0.89
CA SER A 12 1.17 23.57 -1.25
C SER A 12 1.85 22.87 -0.07
N THR A 13 1.53 23.24 1.18
CA THR A 13 2.18 22.71 2.39
C THR A 13 1.29 21.78 3.22
N GLY A 14 -0.01 21.73 2.91
CA GLY A 14 -1.00 20.96 3.66
C GLY A 14 -2.18 21.82 4.07
N LEU A 15 -3.39 21.28 3.88
CA LEU A 15 -4.64 21.95 4.21
C LEU A 15 -5.30 21.25 5.41
N ASP A 16 -5.59 22.00 6.46
CA ASP A 16 -6.26 21.48 7.65
C ASP A 16 -7.77 21.37 7.40
N VAL A 17 -8.30 20.16 7.52
CA VAL A 17 -9.73 19.86 7.46
C VAL A 17 -10.15 19.07 8.69
N ASN A 18 -11.37 19.32 9.16
CA ASN A 18 -11.94 18.59 10.28
C ASN A 18 -13.30 18.04 9.89
N VAL A 19 -13.37 16.74 9.61
CA VAL A 19 -14.58 16.06 9.14
C VAL A 19 -15.59 15.86 10.27
N ARG A 20 -16.88 15.76 9.93
CA ARG A 20 -17.93 15.20 10.77
C ARG A 20 -18.40 13.90 10.15
N PHE A 21 -18.74 12.92 10.97
CA PHE A 21 -19.06 11.57 10.48
C PHE A 21 -20.51 11.41 10.00
N THR A 22 -21.24 12.52 9.84
CA THR A 22 -22.70 12.56 9.62
C THR A 22 -23.13 12.61 8.16
N GLY A 23 -22.25 13.02 7.25
CA GLY A 23 -22.58 13.17 5.84
C GLY A 23 -21.32 13.41 5.00
N VAL A 24 -21.37 13.13 3.70
CA VAL A 24 -20.17 13.20 2.83
C VAL A 24 -19.64 14.61 2.55
N THR A 25 -20.42 15.64 2.86
CA THR A 25 -20.07 17.06 2.71
C THR A 25 -19.79 17.74 4.05
N ASP A 26 -19.84 17.00 5.17
CA ASP A 26 -19.90 17.60 6.49
C ASP A 26 -18.48 17.86 7.02
N PHE A 27 -17.98 19.06 6.80
CA PHE A 27 -16.75 19.56 7.41
C PHE A 27 -17.06 20.64 8.45
N GLU A 28 -16.22 20.76 9.47
CA GLU A 28 -16.14 22.01 10.23
C GLU A 28 -15.60 23.10 9.32
N TYR A 29 -16.30 24.23 9.25
CA TYR A 29 -15.92 25.32 8.36
C TYR A 29 -14.65 25.98 8.87
N THR A 30 -13.55 25.74 8.17
CA THR A 30 -12.26 26.40 8.38
C THR A 30 -12.03 27.44 7.29
N PRO A 31 -11.19 28.48 7.53
CA PRO A 31 -10.80 29.43 6.49
C PRO A 31 -10.27 28.74 5.23
N GLU A 32 -9.64 27.58 5.39
CA GLU A 32 -9.11 26.72 4.35
C GLU A 32 -10.17 26.26 3.34
N CYS A 33 -11.39 25.99 3.80
CA CYS A 33 -12.49 25.53 2.95
C CYS A 33 -13.00 26.61 1.98
N ILE A 34 -12.74 27.90 2.26
CA ILE A 34 -13.27 29.02 1.45
C ILE A 34 -12.83 28.96 -0.02
N VAL A 35 -11.67 28.35 -0.29
CA VAL A 35 -11.13 28.23 -1.66
C VAL A 35 -12.04 27.37 -2.52
N PHE A 36 -12.57 26.27 -1.97
CA PHE A 36 -13.47 25.37 -2.68
C PHE A 36 -14.81 26.03 -2.96
N ASP A 37 -15.35 26.77 -1.99
CA ASP A 37 -16.60 27.52 -2.15
C ASP A 37 -16.48 28.62 -3.21
N LEU A 38 -15.37 29.37 -3.21
CA LEU A 38 -15.14 30.44 -4.18
C LEU A 38 -14.96 29.91 -5.61
N LEU A 39 -14.36 28.73 -5.76
CA LEU A 39 -14.20 28.06 -7.05
C LEU A 39 -15.46 27.26 -7.45
N ASN A 40 -16.46 27.17 -6.57
CA ASN A 40 -17.64 26.33 -6.72
C ASN A 40 -17.27 24.87 -7.02
N ILE A 41 -16.26 24.36 -6.32
CA ILE A 41 -15.79 22.97 -6.41
C ILE A 41 -16.24 22.25 -5.13
N PRO A 42 -17.04 21.17 -5.23
CA PRO A 42 -17.45 20.41 -4.06
C PRO A 42 -16.25 19.74 -3.37
N LEU A 43 -16.23 19.78 -2.04
CA LEU A 43 -15.31 19.02 -1.20
C LEU A 43 -16.08 17.88 -0.54
N TYR A 44 -15.59 16.65 -0.69
CA TYR A 44 -16.21 15.44 -0.14
C TYR A 44 -15.24 14.64 0.73
N HIS A 45 -15.79 13.84 1.64
CA HIS A 45 -15.10 12.72 2.29
C HIS A 45 -16.05 11.52 2.39
N GLY A 46 -15.52 10.33 2.66
CA GLY A 46 -16.31 9.09 2.83
C GLY A 46 -16.23 8.48 4.23
N TRP A 47 -15.72 9.25 5.19
CA TRP A 47 -15.57 8.81 6.58
C TRP A 47 -16.86 9.05 7.36
N LEU A 48 -17.83 8.13 7.21
CA LEU A 48 -19.15 8.22 7.85
C LEU A 48 -19.35 7.08 8.84
N VAL A 49 -20.18 7.34 9.84
CA VAL A 49 -20.70 6.28 10.71
C VAL A 49 -21.78 5.49 9.96
N ASP A 50 -21.80 4.18 10.13
CA ASP A 50 -22.85 3.33 9.56
C ASP A 50 -24.14 3.46 10.39
N PRO A 51 -25.29 3.85 9.80
CA PRO A 51 -26.57 3.89 10.50
C PRO A 51 -27.02 2.52 11.04
N GLN A 52 -26.47 1.41 10.52
CA GLN A 52 -26.76 0.06 11.01
C GLN A 52 -26.13 -0.25 12.37
N SER A 53 -25.15 0.54 12.83
CA SER A 53 -24.53 0.41 14.16
C SER A 53 -25.03 1.51 15.11
N PRO A 54 -26.22 1.37 15.72
CA PRO A 54 -26.82 2.41 16.56
C PRO A 54 -25.96 2.78 17.77
N GLU A 55 -25.17 1.83 18.29
CA GLU A 55 -24.22 2.07 19.37
C GLU A 55 -23.12 3.06 18.95
N THR A 56 -22.53 2.88 17.76
CA THR A 56 -21.54 3.79 17.20
C THR A 56 -22.15 5.15 16.85
N VAL A 57 -23.36 5.17 16.28
CA VAL A 57 -24.08 6.41 15.99
C VAL A 57 -24.33 7.21 17.27
N ALA A 58 -24.76 6.55 18.35
CA ALA A 58 -24.97 7.21 19.63
C ALA A 58 -23.66 7.72 20.25
N ALA A 59 -22.59 6.92 20.18
CA ALA A 59 -21.29 7.28 20.74
C ALA A 59 -20.59 8.40 19.95
N VAL A 60 -20.63 8.38 18.62
CA VAL A 60 -20.01 9.42 17.77
C VAL A 60 -20.87 10.68 17.71
N GLY A 61 -22.19 10.52 17.56
CA GLY A 61 -23.14 11.62 17.47
C GLY A 61 -22.87 12.55 16.30
N LYS A 62 -22.79 13.86 16.58
CA LYS A 62 -22.55 14.93 15.58
C LYS A 62 -21.18 15.58 15.72
N LEU A 63 -20.28 14.93 16.44
CA LEU A 63 -18.96 15.45 16.74
C LEU A 63 -18.09 15.47 15.47
N SER A 64 -17.23 16.48 15.36
CA SER A 64 -16.14 16.44 14.39
C SER A 64 -15.01 15.51 14.88
N TYR A 65 -14.06 15.16 14.01
CA TYR A 65 -12.93 14.32 14.38
C TYR A 65 -12.20 14.85 15.62
N ASN A 66 -11.84 16.14 15.64
CA ASN A 66 -11.16 16.74 16.80
C ASN A 66 -11.98 16.61 18.10
N GLN A 67 -13.28 16.87 18.03
CA GLN A 67 -14.18 16.77 19.17
C GLN A 67 -14.35 15.32 19.65
N LEU A 68 -14.35 14.35 18.72
CA LEU A 68 -14.45 12.93 19.05
C LEU A 68 -13.19 12.44 19.75
N VAL A 69 -12.00 12.85 19.28
CA VAL A 69 -10.72 12.51 19.93
C VAL A 69 -10.66 13.07 21.35
N GLU A 70 -11.04 14.34 21.55
CA GLU A 70 -11.13 14.94 22.90
C GLU A 70 -12.10 14.16 23.79
N LYS A 71 -13.29 13.83 23.27
CA LYS A 71 -14.28 13.02 24.00
C LYS A 71 -13.73 11.66 24.41
N ILE A 72 -12.99 10.96 23.54
CA ILE A 72 -12.38 9.66 23.85
C ILE A 72 -11.44 9.79 25.05
N ILE A 73 -10.58 10.82 25.07
CA ILE A 73 -9.65 11.07 26.16
C ILE A 73 -10.41 11.32 27.47
N ASP A 74 -11.43 12.18 27.45
CA ASP A 74 -12.26 12.47 28.62
C ASP A 74 -13.01 11.24 29.15
N CYS A 75 -13.50 10.38 28.24
CA CYS A 75 -14.20 9.16 28.59
C CYS A 75 -13.28 8.13 29.23
N LYS A 76 -12.03 7.99 28.76
CA LYS A 76 -11.02 7.08 29.33
C LYS A 76 -10.66 7.40 30.77
N HIS A 77 -10.68 8.69 31.14
CA HIS A 77 -10.38 9.14 32.50
C HIS A 77 -11.62 9.23 33.40
N SER A 78 -12.81 8.87 32.90
CA SER A 78 -14.04 8.94 33.68
C SER A 78 -14.16 7.77 34.67
N ALA A 79 -14.74 8.04 35.84
CA ALA A 79 -15.13 7.00 36.79
C ALA A 79 -16.49 6.34 36.44
N ASP A 80 -17.22 6.91 35.49
CA ASP A 80 -18.51 6.39 35.03
C ASP A 80 -18.31 5.33 33.95
N SER A 81 -18.68 4.08 34.28
CA SER A 81 -18.55 2.94 33.37
C SER A 81 -19.30 3.13 32.04
N SER A 82 -20.39 3.89 32.03
CA SER A 82 -21.16 4.15 30.80
C SER A 82 -20.37 5.04 29.83
N ARG A 83 -19.72 6.08 30.36
CA ARG A 83 -18.85 6.97 29.58
C ARG A 83 -17.61 6.25 29.08
N VAL A 84 -17.01 5.39 29.90
CA VAL A 84 -15.88 4.56 29.47
C VAL A 84 -16.28 3.67 28.29
N SER A 85 -17.44 3.04 28.36
CA SER A 85 -17.97 2.21 27.25
C SER A 85 -18.20 3.02 25.99
N GLU A 86 -18.78 4.21 26.09
CA GLU A 86 -19.00 5.12 24.96
C GLU A 86 -17.67 5.56 24.30
N GLY A 87 -16.66 5.86 25.12
CA GLY A 87 -15.31 6.16 24.66
C GLY A 87 -14.65 5.01 23.91
N LEU A 88 -14.82 3.77 24.41
CA LEU A 88 -14.28 2.57 23.75
C LEU A 88 -14.95 2.31 22.39
N VAL A 89 -16.27 2.48 22.29
CA VAL A 89 -16.99 2.35 21.01
C VAL A 89 -16.50 3.41 20.00
N SER A 90 -16.30 4.64 20.46
CA SER A 90 -15.78 5.73 19.62
C SER A 90 -14.35 5.47 19.16
N GLU A 91 -13.50 4.94 20.03
CA GLU A 91 -12.13 4.54 19.70
C GLU A 91 -12.10 3.40 18.69
N GLN A 92 -12.89 2.34 18.92
CA GLN A 92 -13.00 1.21 18.00
C GLN A 92 -13.49 1.65 16.61
N PHE A 93 -14.39 2.63 16.54
CA PHE A 93 -14.81 3.21 15.26
C PHE A 93 -13.63 3.84 14.52
N LEU A 94 -12.84 4.69 15.19
CA LEU A 94 -11.67 5.33 14.57
C LEU A 94 -10.61 4.31 14.13
N GLU A 95 -10.38 3.27 14.93
CA GLU A 95 -9.43 2.20 14.61
C GLU A 95 -9.90 1.37 13.41
N SER A 96 -11.16 0.93 13.41
CA SER A 96 -11.72 0.10 12.32
C SER A 96 -11.88 0.84 10.99
N THR A 97 -11.96 2.18 11.04
CA THR A 97 -12.10 3.04 9.86
C THR A 97 -10.88 3.94 9.63
N ALA A 98 -9.69 3.50 10.09
CA ALA A 98 -8.45 4.27 10.02
C ALA A 98 -8.04 4.69 8.60
N THR A 99 -8.54 4.02 7.55
CA THR A 99 -8.36 4.40 6.13
C THR A 99 -9.19 5.63 5.73
N GLN A 100 -9.98 6.19 6.66
CA GLN A 100 -10.86 7.35 6.49
C GLN A 100 -11.91 7.18 5.39
N LEU A 101 -12.32 5.95 5.12
CA LEU A 101 -13.38 5.61 4.18
C LEU A 101 -14.17 4.42 4.69
N SER A 102 -15.48 4.59 4.79
CA SER A 102 -16.43 3.54 5.17
C SER A 102 -17.24 3.07 3.96
N TYR A 103 -17.76 1.84 3.99
CA TYR A 103 -18.67 1.37 2.95
C TYR A 103 -19.94 2.21 2.86
N HIS A 104 -20.53 2.58 4.01
CA HIS A 104 -21.67 3.50 4.06
C HIS A 104 -21.35 4.83 3.38
N GLY A 105 -20.22 5.45 3.75
CA GLY A 105 -19.76 6.69 3.15
C GLY A 105 -19.48 6.59 1.66
N LEU A 106 -18.95 5.46 1.17
CA LEU A 106 -18.76 5.22 -0.26
C LEU A 106 -20.10 5.15 -1.02
N CYS A 107 -21.10 4.47 -0.46
CA CYS A 107 -22.44 4.41 -1.04
C CYS A 107 -23.13 5.78 -1.06
N GLU A 108 -23.03 6.53 0.04
CA GLU A 108 -23.59 7.88 0.14
C GLU A 108 -22.87 8.85 -0.82
N LEU A 109 -21.55 8.72 -0.95
CA LEU A 109 -20.74 9.51 -1.87
C LEU A 109 -21.15 9.26 -3.32
N ASN A 110 -21.34 7.99 -3.70
CA ASN A 110 -21.79 7.65 -5.05
C ASN A 110 -23.22 8.14 -5.31
N THR A 111 -24.06 8.29 -4.28
CA THR A 111 -25.42 8.84 -4.43
C THR A 111 -25.40 10.37 -4.54
N THR A 112 -24.55 11.03 -3.77
CA THR A 112 -24.49 12.50 -3.63
C THR A 112 -23.70 13.16 -4.76
N ALA A 113 -22.59 12.55 -5.19
CA ALA A 113 -21.77 13.08 -6.27
C ALA A 113 -22.56 13.14 -7.59
N LYS A 114 -22.48 14.28 -8.27
CA LYS A 114 -23.17 14.49 -9.54
C LYS A 114 -22.35 13.93 -10.69
N GLU A 115 -23.07 13.36 -11.65
CA GLU A 115 -22.49 12.81 -12.88
C GLU A 115 -21.76 13.92 -13.66
N GLY A 116 -20.49 13.68 -14.01
CA GLY A 116 -19.64 14.61 -14.76
C GLY A 116 -19.11 15.82 -13.98
N GLU A 117 -19.41 15.96 -12.68
CA GLU A 117 -18.92 17.05 -11.84
C GLU A 117 -17.51 16.72 -11.30
N ILE A 118 -16.58 17.64 -11.46
CA ILE A 118 -15.24 17.56 -10.85
C ILE A 118 -15.36 18.05 -9.40
N SER A 119 -14.77 17.31 -8.49
CA SER A 119 -14.79 17.59 -7.05
C SER A 119 -13.44 17.24 -6.41
N VAL A 120 -13.26 17.66 -5.17
CA VAL A 120 -12.11 17.27 -4.34
C VAL A 120 -12.58 16.23 -3.33
N PHE A 121 -11.82 15.15 -3.18
CA PHE A 121 -12.10 14.06 -2.25
C PHE A 121 -10.98 13.95 -1.23
N PHE A 122 -11.32 14.04 0.06
CA PHE A 122 -10.40 13.89 1.17
C PHE A 122 -10.47 12.46 1.74
N ARG A 123 -9.32 11.78 1.76
CA ARG A 123 -9.15 10.44 2.35
C ARG A 123 -7.69 10.22 2.75
N ASN A 124 -7.48 9.60 3.90
CA ASN A 124 -6.16 9.23 4.41
C ASN A 124 -5.16 10.39 4.39
N ASN A 125 -5.58 11.56 4.86
CA ASN A 125 -4.79 12.80 4.85
C ASN A 125 -4.32 13.25 3.44
N HIS A 126 -5.00 12.80 2.38
CA HIS A 126 -4.72 13.16 0.99
C HIS A 126 -5.96 13.78 0.33
N PHE A 127 -5.72 14.74 -0.56
CA PHE A 127 -6.76 15.35 -1.41
C PHE A 127 -6.59 14.84 -2.84
N SER A 128 -7.61 14.15 -3.34
CA SER A 128 -7.64 13.65 -4.72
C SER A 128 -8.68 14.43 -5.54
N THR A 129 -8.39 14.63 -6.83
CA THR A 129 -9.44 15.09 -7.77
C THR A 129 -10.36 13.91 -8.08
N MET A 130 -11.66 14.08 -7.86
CA MET A 130 -12.66 13.04 -8.05
C MET A 130 -13.68 13.44 -9.12
N ILE A 131 -14.10 12.48 -9.94
CA ILE A 131 -15.19 12.64 -10.90
C ILE A 131 -16.10 11.40 -10.87
N LYS A 132 -17.39 11.62 -11.12
CA LYS A 132 -18.34 10.53 -11.36
C LYS A 132 -18.59 10.37 -12.85
N HIS A 133 -18.37 9.17 -13.37
CA HIS A 133 -18.61 8.81 -14.76
C HIS A 133 -19.39 7.49 -14.88
N LYS A 134 -20.50 7.51 -15.60
CA LYS A 134 -21.45 6.40 -15.79
C LYS A 134 -21.85 5.72 -14.47
N GLY A 135 -22.07 6.51 -13.41
CA GLY A 135 -22.45 5.99 -12.10
C GLY A 135 -21.32 5.36 -11.28
N HIS A 136 -20.06 5.50 -11.72
CA HIS A 136 -18.87 5.06 -11.01
C HIS A 136 -18.00 6.26 -10.62
N LEU A 137 -17.35 6.19 -9.46
CA LEU A 137 -16.42 7.21 -8.96
C LEU A 137 -15.00 6.90 -9.43
N TYR A 138 -14.26 7.94 -9.78
CA TYR A 138 -12.87 7.88 -10.23
C TYR A 138 -12.04 8.96 -9.56
N LEU A 139 -10.80 8.62 -9.23
CA LEU A 139 -9.78 9.53 -8.70
C LEU A 139 -8.69 9.76 -9.74
N LEU A 140 -8.25 11.01 -9.90
CA LEU A 140 -7.17 11.34 -10.81
C LEU A 140 -5.85 10.80 -10.26
N VAL A 141 -5.12 10.06 -11.09
CA VAL A 141 -3.78 9.57 -10.77
C VAL A 141 -2.79 10.72 -10.90
N THR A 142 -2.16 11.10 -9.79
CA THR A 142 -1.18 12.20 -9.74
C THR A 142 0.21 11.77 -9.28
N ASP A 143 0.40 10.50 -8.94
CA ASP A 143 1.68 9.98 -8.48
C ASP A 143 2.72 9.97 -9.62
N GLN A 144 3.94 10.42 -9.32
CA GLN A 144 5.02 10.55 -10.29
C GLN A 144 5.49 9.20 -10.86
N GLY A 145 5.22 8.08 -10.18
CA GLY A 145 5.50 6.73 -10.67
C GLY A 145 4.77 6.41 -11.97
N PHE A 146 3.65 7.07 -12.25
CA PHE A 146 2.86 6.89 -13.48
C PHE A 146 3.17 7.92 -14.56
N LEU A 147 4.20 8.75 -14.39
CA LEU A 147 4.54 9.84 -15.31
C LEU A 147 4.73 9.39 -16.78
N GLN A 148 5.20 8.16 -17.00
CA GLN A 148 5.42 7.60 -18.34
C GLN A 148 4.25 6.76 -18.85
N GLU A 149 3.26 6.47 -18.01
CA GLU A 149 2.13 5.59 -18.31
C GLU A 149 0.94 6.44 -18.79
N GLU A 150 0.95 6.88 -20.05
CA GLU A 150 -0.09 7.75 -20.63
C GLU A 150 -1.51 7.18 -20.54
N SER A 151 -1.63 5.85 -20.39
CA SER A 151 -2.91 5.16 -20.23
C SER A 151 -3.45 5.15 -18.81
N MET A 152 -2.68 5.57 -17.80
CA MET A 152 -3.07 5.54 -16.38
C MET A 152 -3.43 6.94 -15.89
N VAL A 153 -4.69 7.33 -16.12
CA VAL A 153 -5.19 8.68 -15.80
C VAL A 153 -6.13 8.67 -14.62
N TRP A 154 -7.02 7.68 -14.56
CA TRP A 154 -8.03 7.56 -13.52
C TRP A 154 -7.89 6.23 -12.78
N GLU A 155 -8.14 6.23 -11.48
CA GLU A 155 -8.27 5.04 -10.64
C GLU A 155 -9.71 4.92 -10.17
N SER A 156 -10.34 3.76 -10.31
CA SER A 156 -11.72 3.54 -9.86
C SER A 156 -11.81 3.54 -8.33
N LEU A 157 -12.76 4.27 -7.75
CA LEU A 157 -13.09 4.23 -6.33
C LEU A 157 -14.35 3.39 -6.12
N HIS A 158 -14.19 2.08 -5.94
CA HIS A 158 -15.31 1.14 -5.78
C HIS A 158 -15.27 0.32 -4.48
N ASN A 159 -14.19 0.43 -3.71
CA ASN A 159 -14.01 -0.26 -2.44
C ASN A 159 -13.21 0.61 -1.44
N VAL A 160 -13.06 0.11 -0.21
CA VAL A 160 -12.34 0.79 0.88
C VAL A 160 -10.88 0.34 1.04
N GLU A 161 -10.45 -0.70 0.31
CA GLU A 161 -9.15 -1.36 0.48
C GLU A 161 -8.06 -0.76 -0.42
N GLY A 162 -8.45 -0.10 -1.52
CA GLY A 162 -7.51 0.57 -2.41
C GLY A 162 -6.96 -0.29 -3.55
N ASP A 163 -7.67 -1.36 -3.93
CA ASP A 163 -7.41 -2.18 -5.13
C ASP A 163 -8.19 -1.66 -6.35
N GLY A 164 -8.18 -0.34 -6.56
CA GLY A 164 -8.83 0.29 -7.70
C GLY A 164 -8.26 -0.14 -9.05
N ASN A 165 -9.10 -0.19 -10.08
CA ASN A 165 -8.66 -0.42 -11.45
C ASN A 165 -8.26 0.89 -12.13
N PHE A 166 -7.13 0.87 -12.84
CA PHE A 166 -6.68 2.01 -13.64
C PHE A 166 -7.41 2.11 -14.97
N CYS A 167 -7.69 3.34 -15.39
CA CYS A 167 -8.39 3.70 -16.60
C CYS A 167 -7.68 4.87 -17.31
N ASN A 168 -7.85 4.94 -18.63
CA ASN A 168 -7.36 6.05 -19.44
C ASN A 168 -8.30 7.26 -19.39
N SER A 169 -7.96 8.34 -20.11
CA SER A 169 -8.75 9.59 -20.18
C SER A 169 -10.22 9.41 -20.59
N ASP A 170 -10.54 8.33 -21.31
CA ASP A 170 -11.90 7.99 -21.77
C ASP A 170 -12.64 7.04 -20.81
N PHE A 171 -12.12 6.84 -19.59
CA PHE A 171 -12.65 5.92 -18.57
C PHE A 171 -12.70 4.46 -19.04
N ARG A 172 -11.78 4.05 -19.92
CA ARG A 172 -11.64 2.65 -20.34
C ARG A 172 -10.53 2.00 -19.54
N LEU A 173 -10.77 0.76 -19.10
CA LEU A 173 -9.83 -0.04 -18.35
C LEU A 173 -8.48 -0.14 -19.08
N SER A 174 -7.44 0.32 -18.41
CA SER A 174 -6.07 0.25 -18.90
C SER A 174 -5.53 -1.12 -18.53
N HIS A 175 -5.14 -1.88 -19.55
CA HIS A 175 -4.41 -3.11 -19.32
C HIS A 175 -2.96 -2.70 -19.08
N ALA A 176 -2.31 -3.31 -18.08
CA ALA A 176 -0.86 -3.23 -17.99
C ALA A 176 -0.31 -3.58 -19.38
N PRO A 177 0.68 -2.84 -19.91
CA PRO A 177 1.28 -3.20 -21.17
C PRO A 177 1.66 -4.67 -21.05
N GLU A 178 1.16 -5.51 -21.97
CA GLU A 178 1.70 -6.86 -22.08
C GLU A 178 3.21 -6.64 -22.21
N ARG A 179 3.98 -7.02 -21.17
CA ARG A 179 5.40 -7.23 -21.35
C ARG A 179 5.46 -8.29 -22.44
N SER A 180 5.70 -7.84 -23.66
CA SER A 180 5.93 -8.72 -24.80
C SER A 180 6.87 -9.83 -24.31
N PRO A 181 6.51 -11.12 -24.40
CA PRO A 181 7.33 -12.22 -23.87
C PRO A 181 8.70 -12.37 -24.55
N ALA A 182 9.10 -11.42 -25.39
CA ALA A 182 10.24 -11.52 -26.28
C ALA A 182 11.60 -11.24 -25.60
N ALA A 183 11.65 -10.88 -24.31
CA ALA A 183 12.92 -10.57 -23.62
C ALA A 183 13.15 -11.32 -22.30
N ALA A 184 12.16 -12.06 -21.79
CA ALA A 184 12.34 -12.88 -20.59
C ALA A 184 12.42 -14.34 -21.02
N HIS A 185 13.65 -14.85 -21.13
CA HIS A 185 14.10 -16.25 -21.14
C HIS A 185 15.25 -16.47 -22.14
N LEU A 186 16.35 -15.73 -21.94
CA LEU A 186 17.66 -16.33 -22.12
C LEU A 186 18.15 -16.68 -20.70
N PRO A 187 18.49 -17.94 -20.39
CA PRO A 187 19.14 -18.23 -19.12
C PRO A 187 20.43 -17.39 -19.06
N PRO A 188 20.70 -16.68 -17.94
CA PRO A 188 21.92 -15.91 -17.80
C PRO A 188 23.10 -16.83 -18.05
N SER A 189 24.06 -16.35 -18.84
CA SER A 189 25.29 -17.08 -19.09
C SER A 189 26.02 -17.31 -17.76
N SER A 190 26.74 -18.42 -17.62
CA SER A 190 27.46 -18.76 -16.37
C SER A 190 28.40 -17.64 -15.90
N GLN A 191 28.81 -16.75 -16.80
CA GLN A 191 29.61 -15.56 -16.50
C GLN A 191 28.79 -14.46 -15.80
N GLU A 192 27.54 -14.23 -16.17
CA GLU A 192 26.67 -13.22 -15.54
C GLU A 192 26.29 -13.63 -14.11
N GLN A 193 26.07 -14.93 -13.89
CA GLN A 193 25.82 -15.49 -12.57
C GLN A 193 27.05 -15.33 -11.66
N GLN A 194 28.26 -15.56 -12.19
CA GLN A 194 29.51 -15.32 -11.45
C GLN A 194 29.68 -13.84 -11.09
N ARG A 195 29.31 -12.92 -11.99
CA ARG A 195 29.38 -11.47 -11.74
C ARG A 195 28.41 -10.99 -10.67
N GLN A 196 27.22 -11.59 -10.59
CA GLN A 196 26.27 -11.31 -9.50
C GLN A 196 26.81 -11.81 -8.16
N ILE A 197 27.39 -13.02 -8.13
CA ILE A 197 27.98 -13.60 -6.92
C ILE A 197 29.14 -12.72 -6.40
N ASP A 198 30.01 -12.25 -7.29
CA ASP A 198 31.12 -11.35 -6.91
C ASP A 198 30.61 -10.00 -6.37
N GLN A 199 29.50 -9.49 -6.91
CA GLN A 199 28.93 -8.22 -6.48
C GLN A 199 28.30 -8.34 -5.09
N ASP A 200 27.53 -9.41 -4.85
CA ASP A 200 26.93 -9.68 -3.55
C ASP A 200 28.00 -9.96 -2.48
N TYR A 201 29.09 -10.65 -2.84
CA TYR A 201 30.23 -10.87 -1.96
C TYR A 201 30.89 -9.54 -1.51
N LEU A 202 31.03 -8.59 -2.43
CA LEU A 202 31.62 -7.28 -2.13
C LEU A 202 30.75 -6.48 -1.14
N VAL A 203 29.42 -6.54 -1.29
CA VAL A 203 28.46 -5.90 -0.38
C VAL A 203 28.53 -6.55 1.00
N ALA A 204 28.55 -7.88 1.08
CA ALA A 204 28.66 -8.61 2.35
C ALA A 204 29.95 -8.28 3.13
N VAL A 205 31.09 -8.18 2.45
CA VAL A 205 32.37 -7.80 3.08
C VAL A 205 32.34 -6.36 3.59
N SER A 206 31.69 -5.45 2.87
CA SER A 206 31.58 -4.04 3.29
C SER A 206 30.74 -3.87 4.56
N LEU A 207 29.69 -4.67 4.73
CA LEU A 207 28.86 -4.70 5.94
C LEU A 207 29.62 -5.28 7.14
N GLN A 208 30.51 -6.27 6.92
CA GLN A 208 31.34 -6.85 7.98
C GLN A 208 32.39 -5.88 8.53
N GLN A 209 32.99 -5.01 7.70
CA GLN A 209 33.98 -4.03 8.17
C GLN A 209 33.37 -2.94 9.09
N GLN A 210 32.05 -2.75 9.08
CA GLN A 210 31.36 -1.81 9.96
C GLN A 210 31.04 -2.38 11.36
N GLN A 211 31.31 -3.67 11.62
CA GLN A 211 30.95 -4.35 12.88
C GLN A 211 32.16 -4.85 13.71
N GLU A 212 33.30 -4.16 13.71
CA GLU A 212 34.38 -4.48 14.65
C GLU A 212 34.03 -4.09 16.10
N GLY A 213 33.32 -4.99 16.79
CA GLY A 213 33.18 -5.06 18.25
C GLY A 213 34.07 -6.16 18.87
N PRO A 214 34.37 -6.12 20.19
CA PRO A 214 35.48 -6.86 20.81
C PRO A 214 35.25 -8.39 20.90
N PRO A 215 36.32 -9.20 21.06
CA PRO A 215 36.29 -10.64 20.82
C PRO A 215 35.63 -11.43 21.96
N GLY A 216 34.51 -12.09 21.66
CA GLY A 216 33.94 -13.18 22.45
C GLY A 216 34.42 -14.56 21.96
N PRO A 217 34.25 -15.63 22.77
CA PRO A 217 34.74 -16.96 22.41
C PRO A 217 33.87 -17.55 21.28
N LEU A 218 34.51 -17.83 20.15
CA LEU A 218 33.94 -18.19 18.85
C LEU A 218 32.95 -17.14 18.32
N SER A 219 33.47 -16.24 17.48
CA SER A 219 32.65 -15.26 16.78
C SER A 219 31.65 -16.00 15.88
N ASP A 220 30.41 -15.52 15.78
CA ASP A 220 29.39 -16.02 14.85
C ASP A 220 29.94 -16.18 13.42
N LEU A 221 30.98 -15.40 13.08
CA LEU A 221 31.76 -15.51 11.85
C LEU A 221 32.43 -16.88 11.66
N GLU A 222 33.05 -17.45 12.69
CA GLU A 222 33.75 -18.73 12.59
C GLU A 222 32.75 -19.86 12.37
N LEU A 223 31.59 -19.81 13.05
CA LEU A 223 30.52 -20.77 12.88
C LEU A 223 29.89 -20.67 11.48
N ALA A 224 29.62 -19.46 11.00
CA ALA A 224 29.09 -19.23 9.66
C ALA A 224 30.04 -19.74 8.57
N ARG A 225 31.36 -19.51 8.73
CA ARG A 225 32.37 -20.00 7.78
C ARG A 225 32.44 -21.53 7.76
N GLN A 226 32.30 -22.17 8.92
CA GLN A 226 32.29 -23.63 9.03
C GLN A 226 31.06 -24.24 8.36
N LEU A 227 29.85 -23.69 8.60
CA LEU A 227 28.62 -24.14 7.98
C LEU A 227 28.65 -24.01 6.44
N GLN A 228 29.20 -22.90 5.94
CA GLN A 228 29.35 -22.69 4.49
C GLN A 228 30.32 -23.72 3.86
N GLN A 229 31.37 -24.10 4.58
CA GLN A 229 32.34 -25.08 4.12
C GLN A 229 31.76 -26.50 4.10
N GLU A 230 30.89 -26.84 5.07
CA GLU A 230 30.17 -28.11 5.12
C GLU A 230 29.15 -28.24 3.98
N GLU A 231 28.37 -27.19 3.68
CA GLU A 231 27.45 -27.18 2.54
C GLU A 231 28.19 -27.37 1.21
N TYR A 232 29.35 -26.72 1.04
CA TYR A 232 30.14 -26.84 -0.18
C TYR A 232 30.69 -28.26 -0.39
N GLN A 233 31.11 -28.92 0.70
CA GLN A 233 31.54 -30.32 0.65
C GLN A 233 30.38 -31.27 0.34
N GLN A 234 29.20 -31.06 0.93
CA GLN A 234 28.01 -31.85 0.62
C GLN A 234 27.61 -31.70 -0.86
N GLN A 235 27.63 -30.48 -1.39
CA GLN A 235 27.32 -30.23 -2.81
C GLN A 235 28.33 -30.91 -3.74
N GLN A 236 29.62 -30.87 -3.43
CA GLN A 236 30.65 -31.57 -4.21
C GLN A 236 30.49 -33.10 -4.15
N GLN A 237 30.15 -33.66 -2.98
CA GLN A 237 29.87 -35.10 -2.86
C GLN A 237 28.62 -35.49 -3.67
N PHE A 238 27.57 -34.68 -3.63
CA PHE A 238 26.34 -34.93 -4.40
C PHE A 238 26.59 -34.90 -5.91
N GLN A 239 27.41 -33.94 -6.39
CA GLN A 239 27.83 -33.88 -7.79
C GLN A 239 28.71 -35.07 -8.20
N GLN A 240 29.64 -35.51 -7.35
CA GLN A 240 30.46 -36.69 -7.63
C GLN A 240 29.64 -37.99 -7.65
N GLN A 241 28.66 -38.14 -6.76
CA GLN A 241 27.77 -39.31 -6.77
C GLN A 241 26.89 -39.36 -8.02
N GLN A 242 26.37 -38.22 -8.49
CA GLN A 242 25.63 -38.16 -9.76
C GLN A 242 26.50 -38.51 -10.98
N GLN A 243 27.76 -38.08 -11.01
CA GLN A 243 28.68 -38.42 -12.09
C GLN A 243 29.12 -39.89 -12.08
N GLN A 244 29.31 -40.50 -10.91
CA GLN A 244 29.63 -41.93 -10.82
C GLN A 244 28.43 -42.82 -11.17
N GLY A 245 27.22 -42.47 -10.74
CA GLY A 245 25.99 -43.19 -11.09
C GLY A 245 25.71 -43.19 -12.61
N SER A 246 25.97 -42.06 -13.28
CA SER A 246 25.80 -41.94 -14.73
C SER A 246 26.90 -42.66 -15.54
N GLN A 247 28.13 -42.77 -15.01
CA GLN A 247 29.18 -43.59 -15.64
C GLN A 247 28.98 -45.10 -15.45
N GLN A 248 28.47 -45.55 -14.30
CA GLN A 248 28.12 -46.96 -14.08
C GLN A 248 26.92 -47.41 -14.91
N ALA A 249 25.90 -46.56 -15.07
CA ALA A 249 24.76 -46.83 -15.94
C ALA A 249 25.22 -46.98 -17.42
N ARG A 250 26.08 -46.08 -17.90
CA ARG A 250 26.65 -46.15 -19.27
C ARG A 250 27.57 -47.36 -19.49
N ARG A 251 28.25 -47.86 -18.46
CA ARG A 251 29.06 -49.09 -18.54
C ARG A 251 28.18 -50.36 -18.62
N ARG A 252 27.10 -50.42 -17.83
CA ARG A 252 26.14 -51.54 -17.88
C ARG A 252 25.43 -51.65 -19.22
N GLU A 253 25.07 -50.53 -19.84
CA GLU A 253 24.48 -50.53 -21.19
C GLU A 253 25.46 -51.07 -22.25
N LYS A 254 26.76 -50.74 -22.16
CA LYS A 254 27.78 -51.22 -23.13
C LYS A 254 28.15 -52.70 -22.98
N GLU A 255 28.07 -53.29 -21.80
CA GLU A 255 28.28 -54.74 -21.62
C GLU A 255 27.09 -55.58 -22.08
N SER A 256 25.88 -55.00 -22.10
CA SER A 256 24.65 -55.69 -22.50
C SER A 256 24.51 -55.88 -24.02
N ASP A 257 25.26 -55.12 -24.82
CA ASP A 257 25.19 -55.09 -26.29
C ASP A 257 26.20 -56.02 -26.99
N CYS A 258 26.96 -56.81 -26.23
CA CYS A 258 27.99 -57.72 -26.75
C CYS A 258 27.74 -59.18 -26.33
N VAL A 259 26.54 -59.72 -26.60
CA VAL A 259 26.31 -61.17 -26.71
C VAL A 259 25.26 -61.43 -27.80
N ILE A 260 25.71 -61.50 -29.06
CA ILE A 260 24.98 -62.19 -30.13
C ILE A 260 25.97 -63.10 -30.88
N LEU A 261 25.51 -64.35 -31.04
CA LEU A 261 26.04 -65.53 -31.77
C LEU A 261 26.92 -66.49 -30.95
#